data_AF-A0AAI8GTK7-F1
#
_entry.id   AF-A0AAI8GTK7-F1
#
_cell.length_a   1.000
_cell.length_b   1.000
_cell.length_c   1.000
_cell.angle_alpha   90.00
_cell.angle_beta   90.00
_cell.angle_gamma   90.00
#
_symmetry.space_group_name_H-M   'P 1'
#
loop_
_entity.id
_entity.type
_entity.pdbx_description
1 polymer ?
#
loop_
_entity_poly.entity_id
_entity_poly.type
_entity_poly.pdbx_seq_one_letter_code
_entity_poly.pdbx_strand_id
1 'polypeptide(L)'
;MDKIEKIYKKDISNLLKGVENSNVPVVNPIIADVLDEMNIDTNAKLATLSIDASMRFLNRIGEPTVSNQDILIGDLVSAYFYKCATLNKDLVFLDIMTQAISKQNELKQTLAHDKINQDKAIIKEIESIFITTLIDYYKINMDKETLKDQIYAYYY
;
A
#
# COMPACT_ATOMS: atom_id res chain seq x y z
N MET A 1 9.26 -11.85 16.70
CA MET A 1 9.13 -10.56 15.98
C MET A 1 7.67 -10.14 16.11
N ASP A 2 7.37 -8.87 16.41
CA ASP A 2 5.98 -8.40 16.37
C ASP A 2 5.48 -8.46 14.91
N LYS A 3 4.22 -8.86 14.68
CA LYS A 3 3.59 -8.83 13.36
C LYS A 3 3.67 -7.42 12.76
N ILE A 4 3.97 -7.30 11.46
CA ILE A 4 4.19 -6.01 10.80
C ILE A 4 2.98 -5.08 10.90
N GLU A 5 1.77 -5.64 10.82
CA GLU A 5 0.52 -4.90 10.99
C GLU A 5 0.42 -4.24 12.38
N LYS A 6 0.88 -4.93 13.44
CA LYS A 6 0.85 -4.38 14.80
C LYS A 6 1.82 -3.21 14.95
N ILE A 7 2.99 -3.29 14.32
CA ILE A 7 3.97 -2.19 14.28
C ILE A 7 3.38 -1.01 13.52
N TYR A 8 2.85 -1.23 12.32
CA TYR A 8 2.18 -0.22 11.51
C TYR A 8 1.05 0.49 12.29
N LYS A 9 0.12 -0.25 12.90
CA LYS A 9 -1.00 0.33 13.66
C LYS A 9 -0.51 1.21 14.79
N LYS A 10 0.52 0.77 15.53
CA LYS A 10 1.11 1.55 16.61
C LYS A 10 1.72 2.86 16.07
N ASP A 11 2.49 2.79 14.99
CA ASP A 11 3.20 3.94 14.45
C ASP A 11 2.25 4.98 13.85
N ILE A 12 1.24 4.53 13.10
CA ILE A 12 0.22 5.43 12.54
C ILE A 12 -0.68 6.01 13.65
N SER A 13 -1.06 5.22 14.66
CA SER A 13 -1.80 5.76 15.81
C SER A 13 -1.03 6.86 16.54
N ASN A 14 0.30 6.71 16.64
CA ASN A 14 1.16 7.73 17.22
C ASN A 14 1.26 8.98 16.33
N LEU A 15 1.33 8.81 15.00
CA LEU A 15 1.33 9.92 14.04
C LEU A 15 0.01 10.72 14.07
N LEU A 16 -1.11 10.03 14.27
CA LEU A 16 -2.44 10.62 14.36
C LEU A 16 -2.78 11.12 15.75
N LYS A 17 -1.84 11.08 16.71
CA LYS A 17 -2.09 11.53 18.07
C LYS A 17 -2.46 13.02 18.08
N GLY A 18 -3.65 13.32 18.60
CA GLY A 18 -4.18 14.69 18.64
C GLY A 18 -5.05 15.07 17.44
N VAL A 19 -5.22 14.15 16.47
CA VAL A 19 -6.20 14.30 15.40
C VAL A 19 -7.53 13.70 15.87
N GLU A 20 -8.55 14.53 16.06
CA GLU A 20 -9.88 14.06 16.49
C GLU A 20 -10.55 13.20 15.41
N ASN A 21 -11.30 12.17 15.79
CA ASN A 21 -12.03 11.28 14.86
C ASN A 21 -11.16 10.63 13.76
N SER A 22 -9.86 10.49 13.99
CA SER A 22 -8.97 9.83 13.03
C SER A 22 -9.13 8.31 13.06
N ASN A 23 -9.26 7.70 11.90
CA ASN A 23 -9.14 6.26 11.75
C ASN A 23 -7.79 5.92 11.13
N VAL A 24 -7.11 4.92 11.70
CA VAL A 24 -5.91 4.35 11.09
C VAL A 24 -6.33 3.64 9.79
N PRO A 25 -5.72 3.97 8.64
CA PRO A 25 -5.99 3.25 7.41
C PRO A 25 -5.80 1.75 7.57
N VAL A 26 -6.79 0.98 7.13
CA VAL A 26 -6.78 -0.48 7.24
C VAL A 26 -5.79 -1.05 6.23
N VAL A 27 -4.99 -2.03 6.66
CA VAL A 27 -4.05 -2.74 5.80
C VAL A 27 -4.70 -3.98 5.19
N ASN A 28 -4.21 -4.42 4.03
CA ASN A 28 -4.56 -5.72 3.51
C ASN A 28 -3.91 -6.82 4.36
N PRO A 29 -4.67 -7.74 4.98
CA PRO A 29 -4.10 -8.81 5.82
C PRO A 29 -3.23 -9.78 5.02
N ILE A 30 -3.56 -10.05 3.75
CA ILE A 30 -2.77 -10.93 2.89
C ILE A 30 -1.39 -10.33 2.63
N ILE A 31 -1.33 -9.02 2.35
CA ILE A 31 -0.04 -8.31 2.16
C ILE A 31 0.76 -8.31 3.47
N ALA A 32 0.10 -8.08 4.62
CA ALA A 32 0.76 -8.09 5.91
C ALA A 32 1.38 -9.45 6.25
N ASP A 33 0.64 -10.55 6.05
CA ASP A 33 1.14 -11.90 6.32
C ASP A 33 2.30 -12.26 5.36
N VAL A 34 2.20 -11.93 4.08
CA VAL A 34 3.30 -12.09 3.11
C VAL A 34 4.56 -11.34 3.55
N LEU A 35 4.42 -10.09 3.99
CA LEU A 35 5.56 -9.30 4.48
C LEU A 35 6.16 -9.87 5.77
N ASP A 36 5.34 -10.45 6.66
CA ASP A 36 5.83 -11.09 7.89
C ASP A 36 6.76 -12.27 7.58
N GLU A 37 6.51 -13.03 6.52
CA GLU A 37 7.32 -14.17 6.08
C GLU A 37 8.65 -13.79 5.42
N MET A 38 8.77 -12.57 4.89
CA MET A 38 9.96 -12.13 4.17
C MET A 38 11.13 -11.82 5.12
N ASN A 39 12.34 -12.28 4.80
CA ASN A 39 13.55 -11.93 5.55
C ASN A 39 14.22 -10.66 4.98
N ILE A 40 13.54 -9.52 5.12
CA ILE A 40 14.01 -8.20 4.65
C ILE A 40 13.89 -7.14 5.76
N ASP A 41 14.45 -5.96 5.54
CA ASP A 41 14.42 -4.85 6.51
C ASP A 41 12.99 -4.48 6.89
N THR A 42 12.76 -4.22 8.19
CA THR A 42 11.43 -3.90 8.70
C THR A 42 10.90 -2.58 8.12
N ASN A 43 11.77 -1.61 7.82
CA ASN A 43 11.36 -0.36 7.19
C ASN A 43 10.95 -0.55 5.73
N ALA A 44 11.57 -1.48 4.99
CA ALA A 44 11.10 -1.84 3.65
C ALA A 44 9.68 -2.41 3.70
N LYS A 45 9.41 -3.32 4.66
CA LYS A 45 8.06 -3.87 4.88
C LYS A 45 7.05 -2.78 5.26
N LEU A 46 7.40 -1.92 6.21
CA LEU A 46 6.53 -0.81 6.66
C LEU A 46 6.27 0.19 5.55
N ALA A 47 7.28 0.51 4.72
CA ALA A 47 7.13 1.36 3.56
C ALA A 47 6.08 0.78 2.60
N THR A 48 6.25 -0.49 2.19
CA THR A 48 5.32 -1.16 1.27
C THR A 48 3.90 -1.28 1.83
N LEU A 49 3.75 -1.65 3.11
CA LEU A 49 2.44 -1.76 3.74
C LEU A 49 1.74 -0.39 3.87
N SER A 50 2.49 0.65 4.23
CA SER A 50 1.94 1.99 4.44
C SER A 50 1.49 2.65 3.15
N ILE A 51 2.26 2.53 2.06
CA ILE A 51 1.84 3.10 0.78
C ILE A 51 0.64 2.36 0.20
N ASP A 52 0.57 1.04 0.33
CA ASP A 52 -0.60 0.26 -0.06
C ASP A 52 -1.86 0.71 0.71
N ALA A 53 -1.77 0.75 2.05
CA ALA A 53 -2.88 1.20 2.89
C ALA A 53 -3.30 2.64 2.58
N SER A 54 -2.33 3.55 2.38
CA SER A 54 -2.60 4.94 2.02
C SER A 54 -3.34 5.06 0.69
N MET A 55 -2.84 4.39 -0.35
CA MET A 55 -3.44 4.50 -1.69
C MET A 55 -4.84 3.90 -1.75
N ARG A 56 -5.09 2.82 -0.99
CA ARG A 56 -6.43 2.26 -0.81
C ARG A 56 -7.36 3.19 -0.05
N PHE A 57 -6.86 3.81 1.00
CA PHE A 57 -7.62 4.76 1.81
C PHE A 57 -8.07 5.97 0.98
N LEU A 58 -7.17 6.50 0.15
CA LEU A 58 -7.45 7.62 -0.74
C LEU A 58 -8.41 7.27 -1.90
N ASN A 59 -8.49 6.00 -2.32
CA ASN A 59 -9.46 5.59 -3.34
C ASN A 59 -10.93 5.81 -2.91
N ARG A 60 -11.20 5.92 -1.61
CA ARG A 60 -12.53 6.16 -1.05
C ARG A 60 -12.98 7.62 -1.17
N ILE A 61 -12.07 8.53 -1.56
CA ILE A 61 -12.41 9.95 -1.70
C ILE A 61 -13.51 10.12 -2.74
N GLY A 62 -14.57 10.81 -2.35
CA GLY A 62 -15.80 10.96 -3.15
C GLY A 62 -16.96 10.08 -2.65
N GLU A 63 -16.70 9.11 -1.76
CA GLU A 63 -17.76 8.42 -1.02
C GLU A 63 -18.46 9.38 -0.04
N PRO A 64 -19.78 9.24 0.20
CA PRO A 64 -20.53 10.16 1.08
C PRO A 64 -20.02 10.23 2.53
N THR A 65 -19.30 9.21 2.99
CA THR A 65 -18.80 9.09 4.37
C THR A 65 -17.37 9.58 4.53
N VAL A 66 -16.72 10.04 3.46
CA VAL A 66 -15.32 10.47 3.45
C VAL A 66 -15.23 11.99 3.51
N SER A 67 -14.44 12.46 4.47
CA SER A 67 -14.23 13.87 4.76
C SER A 67 -12.92 14.38 4.18
N ASN A 68 -12.74 15.70 4.12
CA ASN A 68 -11.45 16.31 3.75
C ASN A 68 -10.32 15.91 4.72
N GLN A 69 -10.66 15.54 5.96
CA GLN A 69 -9.69 15.05 6.94
C GLN A 69 -9.09 13.71 6.54
N ASP A 70 -9.87 12.84 5.88
CA ASP A 70 -9.37 11.55 5.38
C ASP A 70 -8.33 11.73 4.28
N ILE A 71 -8.44 12.79 3.46
CA ILE A 71 -7.40 13.15 2.48
C ILE A 71 -6.07 13.39 3.20
N LEU A 72 -6.11 14.21 4.25
CA LEU A 72 -4.92 14.56 5.04
C LEU A 72 -4.34 13.34 5.78
N ILE A 73 -5.19 12.44 6.27
CA ILE A 73 -4.77 11.17 6.89
C ILE A 73 -4.06 10.30 5.86
N GLY A 74 -4.61 10.16 4.65
CA GLY A 74 -3.97 9.42 3.56
C GLY A 74 -2.60 10.02 3.22
N ASP A 75 -2.52 11.33 3.00
CA ASP A 75 -1.26 12.01 2.70
C ASP A 75 -0.22 11.85 3.83
N LEU A 76 -0.64 11.89 5.09
CA LEU A 76 0.24 11.65 6.24
C LEU A 76 0.78 10.22 6.26
N VAL A 77 -0.04 9.22 5.92
CA VAL A 77 0.43 7.83 5.80
C VAL A 77 1.34 7.64 4.58
N SER A 78 1.09 8.35 3.48
CA SER A 78 2.04 8.44 2.36
C SER A 78 3.38 9.07 2.76
N ALA A 79 3.37 10.10 3.61
CA ALA A 79 4.60 10.67 4.17
C ALA A 79 5.34 9.67 5.09
N TYR A 80 4.60 8.83 5.82
CA TYR A 80 5.18 7.74 6.61
C TYR A 80 5.91 6.72 5.72
N PHE A 81 5.38 6.40 4.54
CA PHE A 81 6.10 5.59 3.54
C PHE A 81 7.48 6.18 3.23
N TYR A 82 7.57 7.48 2.90
CA TYR A 82 8.85 8.12 2.57
C TYR A 82 9.85 8.07 3.74
N LYS A 83 9.35 8.25 4.98
CA LYS A 83 10.17 8.10 6.19
C LYS A 83 10.75 6.69 6.30
N CYS A 84 9.92 5.65 6.18
CA CYS A 84 10.36 4.26 6.25
C CYS A 84 11.32 3.90 5.10
N ALA A 85 11.02 4.28 3.86
CA ALA A 85 11.89 4.04 2.72
C ALA A 85 13.26 4.72 2.88
N THR A 86 13.31 5.92 3.47
CA THR A 86 14.58 6.59 3.80
C THR A 86 15.34 5.85 4.90
N LEU A 87 14.65 5.36 5.94
CA LEU A 87 15.24 4.60 7.04
C LEU A 87 15.75 3.21 6.62
N ASN A 88 15.23 2.65 5.53
CA ASN A 88 15.75 1.45 4.87
C ASN A 88 17.17 1.67 4.29
N LYS A 89 17.60 2.93 4.12
CA LYS A 89 18.94 3.32 3.61
C LYS A 89 19.26 2.76 2.22
N ASP A 90 18.23 2.53 1.42
CA ASP A 90 18.33 2.03 0.06
C ASP A 90 17.59 2.98 -0.88
N LEU A 91 18.35 3.82 -1.57
CA LEU A 91 17.80 4.83 -2.48
C LEU A 91 17.21 4.20 -3.75
N VAL A 92 17.71 3.03 -4.17
CA VAL A 92 17.18 2.33 -5.35
C VAL A 92 15.82 1.74 -5.04
N PHE A 93 15.64 1.19 -3.84
CA PHE A 93 14.33 0.78 -3.35
C PHE A 93 13.32 1.94 -3.34
N LEU A 94 13.72 3.10 -2.80
CA LEU A 94 12.85 4.28 -2.77
C LEU A 94 12.43 4.71 -4.18
N ASP A 95 13.39 4.82 -5.10
CA ASP A 95 13.11 5.20 -6.50
C ASP A 95 12.12 4.22 -7.16
N ILE A 96 12.38 2.92 -7.08
CA ILE A 96 11.52 1.88 -7.64
C ILE A 96 10.11 1.92 -7.04
N MET A 97 9.98 2.09 -5.72
CA MET A 97 8.66 2.19 -5.09
C MET A 97 7.92 3.45 -5.53
N THR A 98 8.60 4.59 -5.72
CA THR A 98 7.95 5.80 -6.24
C THR A 98 7.50 5.67 -7.69
N GLN A 99 8.25 4.93 -8.51
CA GLN A 99 7.83 4.58 -9.88
C GLN A 99 6.58 3.69 -9.85
N ALA A 100 6.49 2.74 -8.92
CA ALA A 100 5.29 1.93 -8.71
C ALA A 100 4.08 2.77 -8.29
N ILE A 101 4.25 3.81 -7.47
CA ILE A 101 3.16 4.75 -7.11
C ILE A 101 2.64 5.45 -8.36
N SER A 102 3.55 6.04 -9.15
CA SER A 102 3.19 6.70 -10.41
C SER A 102 2.45 5.74 -11.33
N LYS A 103 2.96 4.51 -11.47
CA LYS A 103 2.34 3.49 -12.31
C LYS A 103 0.95 3.09 -11.82
N GLN A 104 0.75 2.92 -10.51
CA GLN A 104 -0.56 2.62 -9.94
C GLN A 104 -1.57 3.72 -10.29
N ASN A 105 -1.17 4.99 -10.17
CA ASN A 105 -2.04 6.13 -10.47
C ASN A 105 -2.37 6.21 -11.97
N GLU A 106 -1.42 5.93 -12.85
CA GLU A 106 -1.68 5.81 -14.30
C GLU A 106 -2.71 4.72 -14.59
N LEU A 107 -2.53 3.52 -14.03
CA LEU A 107 -3.44 2.39 -14.25
C LEU A 107 -4.85 2.72 -13.75
N LYS A 108 -4.98 3.37 -12.59
CA LYS A 108 -6.27 3.86 -12.07
C LYS A 108 -6.91 4.88 -13.01
N GLN A 109 -6.14 5.81 -13.56
CA GLN A 109 -6.64 6.79 -14.53
C GLN A 109 -7.12 6.13 -15.81
N THR A 110 -6.38 5.16 -16.35
CA THR A 110 -6.80 4.37 -17.52
C THR A 110 -8.13 3.67 -17.25
N LEU A 111 -8.25 3.00 -16.10
CA LEU A 111 -9.48 2.30 -15.71
C LEU A 111 -10.69 3.24 -15.57
N ALA A 112 -10.49 4.46 -15.08
CA ALA A 112 -11.55 5.47 -14.96
C ALA A 112 -12.06 5.98 -16.33
N HIS A 113 -11.19 6.01 -17.35
CA HIS A 113 -11.55 6.42 -18.71
C HIS A 113 -12.18 5.27 -19.51
N ASP A 114 -11.72 4.03 -19.32
CA ASP A 114 -12.24 2.82 -19.98
C ASP A 114 -13.47 2.23 -19.26
N LYS A 115 -14.60 2.95 -19.32
CA LYS A 115 -15.86 2.53 -18.68
C LYS A 115 -16.49 1.23 -19.23
N ILE A 116 -16.04 0.74 -20.38
CA ILE A 116 -16.69 -0.36 -21.11
C ILE A 116 -16.09 -1.72 -20.76
N ASN A 117 -14.80 -1.79 -20.40
CA ASN A 117 -14.12 -3.02 -20.02
C ASN A 117 -13.29 -2.76 -18.74
N GLN A 118 -13.89 -2.99 -17.58
CA GLN A 118 -13.11 -3.10 -16.34
C GLN A 118 -12.29 -4.39 -16.40
N ASP A 119 -11.09 -4.30 -16.95
CA ASP A 119 -10.19 -5.43 -17.08
C ASP A 119 -9.75 -5.92 -15.69
N LYS A 120 -10.21 -7.11 -15.31
CA LYS A 120 -9.84 -7.79 -14.07
C LYS A 120 -8.31 -7.86 -13.90
N ALA A 121 -7.56 -7.99 -14.99
CA ALA A 121 -6.09 -8.01 -14.94
C ALA A 121 -5.52 -6.66 -14.49
N ILE A 122 -6.07 -5.53 -14.98
CA ILE A 122 -5.66 -4.18 -14.56
C ILE A 122 -5.97 -3.96 -13.08
N ILE A 123 -7.17 -4.37 -12.62
CA ILE A 123 -7.54 -4.26 -11.21
C ILE A 123 -6.56 -5.06 -10.34
N LYS A 124 -6.33 -6.34 -10.66
CA LYS A 124 -5.32 -7.17 -9.97
C LYS A 124 -3.95 -6.50 -9.90
N GLU A 125 -3.52 -5.87 -10.99
CA GLU A 125 -2.24 -5.15 -11.01
C GLU A 125 -2.26 -3.95 -10.06
N ILE A 126 -3.28 -3.09 -10.14
CA ILE A 126 -3.44 -1.93 -9.24
C ILE A 126 -3.40 -2.37 -7.77
N GLU A 127 -4.10 -3.45 -7.44
CA GLU A 127 -4.24 -3.94 -6.07
C GLU A 127 -2.95 -4.56 -5.50
N SER A 128 -2.02 -4.99 -6.36
CA SER A 128 -0.85 -5.77 -5.96
C SER A 128 0.49 -5.09 -6.27
N ILE A 129 0.50 -4.01 -7.04
CA ILE A 129 1.71 -3.42 -7.62
C ILE A 129 2.82 -3.15 -6.60
N PHE A 130 2.49 -2.72 -5.38
CA PHE A 130 3.50 -2.43 -4.36
C PHE A 130 4.17 -3.69 -3.81
N ILE A 131 3.39 -4.74 -3.54
CA ILE A 131 3.95 -5.99 -3.03
C ILE A 131 4.69 -6.75 -4.12
N THR A 132 4.19 -6.74 -5.36
CA THR A 132 4.87 -7.37 -6.50
C THR A 132 6.17 -6.65 -6.86
N THR A 133 6.18 -5.32 -6.80
CA THR A 133 7.41 -4.52 -6.96
C THR A 133 8.45 -4.87 -5.90
N LEU A 134 8.03 -5.01 -4.64
CA LEU A 134 8.93 -5.40 -3.55
C LEU A 134 9.48 -6.83 -3.75
N ILE A 135 8.64 -7.77 -4.17
CA ILE A 135 9.03 -9.16 -4.49
C ILE A 135 10.09 -9.17 -5.59
N ASP A 136 9.87 -8.41 -6.66
CA ASP A 136 10.80 -8.32 -7.79
C ASP A 136 12.12 -7.67 -7.39
N TYR A 137 12.05 -6.59 -6.59
CA TYR A 137 13.23 -5.87 -6.13
C TYR A 137 14.18 -6.74 -5.29
N TYR A 138 13.63 -7.45 -4.31
CA TYR A 138 14.40 -8.36 -3.46
C TYR A 138 14.60 -9.76 -4.06
N LYS A 139 14.12 -9.99 -5.30
CA LYS A 139 14.21 -11.27 -6.03
C LYS A 139 13.66 -12.44 -5.22
N ILE A 140 12.53 -12.22 -4.56
CA ILE A 140 11.86 -13.22 -3.71
C ILE A 140 11.18 -14.25 -4.63
N ASN A 141 11.47 -15.53 -4.43
CA ASN A 141 10.84 -16.60 -5.20
C ASN A 141 9.40 -16.82 -4.70
N MET A 142 8.44 -16.18 -5.35
CA MET A 142 7.01 -16.25 -5.01
C MET A 142 6.16 -16.23 -6.27
N ASP A 143 5.07 -16.99 -6.28
CA ASP A 143 4.07 -16.93 -7.36
C ASP A 143 3.23 -15.65 -7.23
N LYS A 144 3.63 -14.64 -8.00
CA LYS A 144 2.95 -13.35 -8.02
C LYS A 144 1.52 -13.45 -8.53
N GLU A 145 1.21 -14.30 -9.50
CA GLU A 145 -0.14 -14.36 -10.06
C GLU A 145 -1.12 -14.96 -9.05
N THR A 146 -0.72 -16.01 -8.33
CA THR A 146 -1.50 -16.53 -7.21
C THR A 146 -1.71 -15.47 -6.12
N LEU A 147 -0.68 -14.69 -5.78
CA LEU A 147 -0.79 -13.59 -4.81
C LEU A 147 -1.77 -12.50 -5.28
N LYS A 148 -1.69 -12.11 -6.55
CA LYS A 148 -2.63 -11.15 -7.16
C LYS A 148 -4.07 -11.64 -7.06
N ASP A 149 -4.30 -12.92 -7.35
CA ASP A 149 -5.62 -13.54 -7.24
C ASP A 149 -6.15 -13.53 -5.80
N GLN A 150 -5.31 -13.86 -4.82
CA GLN A 150 -5.70 -13.82 -3.41
C GLN A 150 -6.03 -12.40 -2.94
N ILE A 151 -5.19 -11.42 -3.29
CA ILE A 151 -5.43 -10.01 -2.96
C ILE A 151 -6.72 -9.52 -3.61
N TYR A 152 -6.96 -9.86 -4.88
CA TYR A 152 -8.18 -9.49 -5.58
C TYR A 152 -9.43 -10.10 -4.92
N ALA A 153 -9.42 -11.41 -4.65
CA ALA A 153 -10.56 -12.11 -4.07
C ALA A 153 -10.92 -11.66 -2.65
N TYR A 154 -10.00 -10.99 -1.94
CA TYR A 154 -10.28 -10.39 -0.64
C TYR A 154 -11.19 -9.15 -0.74
N TYR A 155 -11.18 -8.45 -1.88
CA TYR A 155 -11.97 -7.23 -2.08
C TYR A 155 -13.19 -7.40 -2.99
N TYR A 156 -13.21 -8.42 -3.85
CA TYR A 156 -14.22 -8.65 -4.90
C TYR A 156 -14.69 -10.09 -4.92
#